data_AF-A0A1D3JJ49-F1
#
_entry.id   AF-A0A1D3JJ49-F1
#
_cell.length_a   1.000
_cell.length_b   1.000
_cell.length_c   1.000
_cell.angle_alpha   90.00
_cell.angle_beta   90.00
_cell.angle_gamma   90.00
#
_symmetry.space_group_name_H-M   'P 1'
#
loop_
_entity.id
_entity.type
_entity.pdbx_description
1 polymer ?
#
loop_
_entity_poly.entity_id
_entity_poly.type
_entity_poly.pdbx_seq_one_letter_code
_entity_poly.pdbx_strand_id
1 'polypeptide(L)'
;MILGDYLNILKQKAGKFSYWYRTSSIGHRNFVWLFVGCFCGYVYGKIEYIKKKKGKGIYGDLIYVDEYIVDNKNIRNFEANYNKLNIHSFKNKGYEYTKLFKAINWDNSPLSYLQLRLWRNKDSYDEYIKSKNIMDLFKNVQRECVFHSSDKYETIVDDSIVRLIP
;
A
#
# COMPACT_ATOMS: atom_id res chain seq x y z
N MET A 1 -42.70 5.60 14.25
CA MET A 1 -42.26 6.89 13.69
C MET A 1 -41.95 6.66 12.22
N ILE A 2 -42.80 7.17 11.33
CA ILE A 2 -42.93 6.67 9.94
C ILE A 2 -42.05 7.52 9.02
N LEU A 3 -41.52 6.94 7.94
CA LEU A 3 -40.65 7.61 6.95
C LEU A 3 -41.21 8.97 6.46
N GLY A 4 -42.54 9.12 6.43
CA GLY A 4 -43.24 10.36 6.09
C GLY A 4 -43.01 11.51 7.08
N ASP A 5 -42.82 11.22 8.37
CA ASP A 5 -42.55 12.24 9.39
C ASP A 5 -41.18 12.90 9.15
N TYR A 6 -40.18 12.11 8.76
CA TYR A 6 -38.84 12.60 8.44
C TYR A 6 -38.84 13.53 7.22
N LEU A 7 -39.59 13.18 6.17
CA LEU A 7 -39.72 14.02 4.98
C LEU A 7 -40.42 15.35 5.29
N ASN A 8 -41.44 15.33 6.14
CA ASN A 8 -42.15 16.53 6.56
C ASN A 8 -41.27 17.43 7.42
N ILE A 9 -40.53 16.86 8.37
CA ILE A 9 -39.54 17.59 9.19
C ILE A 9 -38.44 18.20 8.31
N LEU A 10 -37.96 17.46 7.31
CA LEU A 10 -36.92 17.91 6.41
C LEU A 10 -37.41 19.07 5.53
N LYS A 11 -38.64 18.99 4.99
CA LYS A 11 -39.28 20.10 4.27
C LYS A 11 -39.42 21.35 5.13
N GLN A 12 -39.86 21.20 6.38
CA GLN A 12 -39.99 22.33 7.30
C GLN A 12 -38.63 22.98 7.60
N LYS A 13 -37.60 22.17 7.86
CA LYS A 13 -36.23 22.66 8.10
C LYS A 13 -35.64 23.34 6.85
N ALA A 14 -35.85 22.78 5.67
CA ALA A 14 -35.41 23.39 4.41
C ALA A 14 -36.10 24.74 4.14
N GLY A 15 -37.41 24.82 4.41
CA GLY A 15 -38.17 26.08 4.31
C GLY A 15 -37.63 27.15 5.26
N LYS A 16 -37.40 26.80 6.53
CA LYS A 16 -36.80 27.70 7.53
C LYS A 16 -35.39 28.15 7.14
N PHE A 17 -34.56 27.24 6.64
CA PHE A 17 -33.22 27.56 6.17
C PHE A 17 -33.24 28.50 4.96
N SER A 18 -34.11 28.23 3.97
CA SER A 18 -34.27 29.09 2.78
C SER A 18 -34.72 30.49 3.16
N TYR A 19 -35.67 30.60 4.09
CA TYR A 19 -36.12 31.89 4.61
C TYR A 19 -34.98 32.64 5.31
N TRP A 20 -34.29 31.98 6.27
CA TRP A 20 -33.14 32.56 6.98
C TRP A 20 -32.02 32.98 6.02
N TYR A 21 -31.70 32.17 5.02
CA TYR A 21 -30.67 32.48 4.04
C TYR A 21 -31.03 33.70 3.18
N ARG A 22 -32.31 33.84 2.79
CA ARG A 22 -32.83 34.99 2.04
C ARG A 22 -32.91 36.27 2.86
N THR A 23 -33.10 36.19 4.17
CA THR A 23 -33.17 37.36 5.06
C THR A 23 -31.83 37.69 5.73
N SER A 24 -30.86 36.78 5.70
CA SER A 24 -29.53 36.98 6.27
C SER A 24 -28.68 37.99 5.48
N SER A 25 -27.75 38.64 6.18
CA SER A 25 -26.79 39.56 5.59
C SER A 25 -25.82 38.86 4.63
N ILE A 26 -25.22 39.65 3.73
CA ILE A 26 -24.29 39.15 2.71
C ILE A 26 -23.11 38.37 3.32
N GLY A 27 -22.61 38.80 4.48
CA GLY A 27 -21.50 38.13 5.19
C GLY A 27 -21.84 36.72 5.66
N HIS A 28 -23.04 36.52 6.22
CA HIS A 28 -23.50 35.19 6.65
C HIS A 28 -23.66 34.24 5.47
N ARG A 29 -24.15 34.74 4.32
CA ARG A 29 -24.27 33.93 3.09
C ARG A 29 -22.90 33.51 2.56
N ASN A 30 -21.94 34.43 2.52
CA ASN A 30 -20.57 34.13 2.08
C ASN A 30 -19.90 33.08 2.97
N PHE A 31 -20.10 33.16 4.28
CA PHE A 31 -19.57 32.21 5.24
C PHE A 31 -20.13 30.79 5.05
N VAL A 32 -21.44 30.67 4.76
CA VAL A 32 -22.05 29.39 4.40
C VAL A 32 -21.40 28.78 3.16
N TRP A 33 -21.17 29.58 2.11
CA TRP A 33 -20.51 29.09 0.90
C TRP A 33 -19.05 28.71 1.11
N LEU A 34 -18.33 29.43 1.98
CA LEU A 34 -16.97 29.07 2.36
C LEU A 34 -16.94 27.69 3.04
N PHE A 35 -17.84 27.45 4.00
CA PHE A 35 -17.96 26.14 4.64
C PHE A 35 -18.33 25.02 3.67
N VAL A 36 -19.30 25.26 2.79
CA VAL A 36 -19.68 24.29 1.75
C VAL A 36 -18.50 24.00 0.84
N GLY A 37 -17.76 25.02 0.40
CA GLY A 37 -16.56 24.89 -0.41
C GLY A 37 -15.47 24.06 0.28
N CYS A 38 -15.14 24.38 1.54
CA CYS A 38 -14.16 23.63 2.34
C CYS A 38 -14.58 22.16 2.52
N PHE A 39 -15.87 21.91 2.79
CA PHE A 39 -16.37 20.55 2.96
C PHE A 39 -16.33 19.75 1.65
N CYS A 40 -16.80 20.34 0.55
CA CYS A 40 -16.72 19.73 -0.78
C CYS A 40 -15.27 19.45 -1.18
N GLY A 41 -14.36 20.39 -0.94
CA GLY A 41 -12.92 20.22 -1.16
C GLY A 41 -12.32 19.08 -0.32
N TYR A 42 -12.67 19.00 0.95
CA TYR A 42 -12.24 17.90 1.83
C TYR A 42 -12.74 16.54 1.35
N VAL A 43 -14.03 16.43 1.01
CA VAL A 43 -14.61 15.17 0.50
C VAL A 43 -13.96 14.76 -0.81
N TYR A 44 -13.81 15.70 -1.75
CA TYR A 44 -13.15 15.45 -3.02
C TYR A 44 -11.69 15.02 -2.83
N GLY A 45 -10.93 15.77 -2.03
CA GLY A 45 -9.53 15.46 -1.72
C GLY A 45 -9.38 14.11 -1.03
N LYS A 46 -10.30 13.73 -0.14
CA LYS A 46 -10.30 12.41 0.50
C LYS A 46 -10.57 11.29 -0.51
N ILE A 47 -11.53 11.47 -1.42
CA ILE A 47 -11.83 10.50 -2.48
C ILE A 47 -10.62 10.36 -3.42
N GLU A 48 -10.01 11.47 -3.81
CA GLU A 48 -8.84 11.48 -4.69
C GLU A 48 -7.63 10.85 -3.99
N TYR A 49 -7.38 11.16 -2.72
CA TYR A 49 -6.34 10.55 -1.91
C TYR A 49 -6.52 9.03 -1.82
N ILE A 50 -7.73 8.57 -1.51
CA ILE A 50 -8.03 7.13 -1.48
C ILE A 50 -7.83 6.51 -2.86
N LYS A 51 -8.26 7.16 -3.95
CA LYS A 51 -8.03 6.65 -5.32
C LYS A 51 -6.55 6.62 -5.70
N LYS A 52 -5.76 7.59 -5.26
CA LYS A 52 -4.31 7.65 -5.52
C LYS A 52 -3.56 6.60 -4.70
N LYS A 53 -3.94 6.38 -3.44
CA LYS A 53 -3.36 5.35 -2.57
C LYS A 53 -3.81 3.94 -2.94
N LYS A 54 -5.09 3.77 -3.31
CA LYS A 54 -5.68 2.47 -3.65
C LYS A 54 -5.40 2.12 -5.11
N GLY A 55 -4.24 1.52 -5.36
CA GLY A 55 -3.96 0.79 -6.60
C GLY A 55 -2.97 1.43 -7.58
N LYS A 56 -2.21 2.43 -7.17
CA LYS A 56 -1.03 2.89 -7.93
C LYS A 56 0.21 2.77 -7.05
N GLY A 57 1.05 1.77 -7.34
CA GLY A 57 2.37 1.56 -6.74
C GLY A 57 3.40 2.66 -7.05
N ILE A 58 2.97 3.91 -7.30
CA ILE A 58 3.87 5.07 -7.39
C ILE A 58 4.43 5.40 -6.01
N TYR A 59 3.69 5.06 -4.95
CA TYR A 59 4.15 5.06 -3.56
C TYR A 59 4.00 3.62 -3.05
N GLY A 60 5.02 2.79 -3.25
CA GLY A 60 4.98 1.36 -2.99
C GLY A 60 4.69 1.04 -1.51
N ASP A 61 3.41 0.88 -1.17
CA ASP A 61 2.95 0.59 0.20
C ASP A 61 3.13 -0.90 0.59
N LEU A 62 3.63 -1.74 -0.33
CA LEU A 62 3.75 -3.20 -0.13
C LEU A 62 5.07 -3.72 -0.67
N ILE A 63 6.15 -3.26 -0.04
CA ILE A 63 7.49 -3.81 -0.24
C ILE A 63 7.68 -4.92 0.79
N TYR A 64 7.90 -6.14 0.33
CA TYR A 64 8.35 -7.23 1.17
C TYR A 64 9.85 -7.39 1.02
N VAL A 65 10.55 -7.33 2.14
CA VAL A 65 11.98 -7.55 2.21
C VAL A 65 12.21 -8.89 2.89
N ASP A 66 12.82 -9.81 2.18
CA ASP A 66 13.22 -11.10 2.73
C ASP A 66 14.73 -11.18 2.84
N GLU A 67 15.22 -11.50 4.03
CA GLU A 67 16.64 -11.80 4.26
C GLU A 67 16.83 -13.31 4.33
N TYR A 68 17.82 -13.82 3.60
CA TYR A 68 18.19 -15.23 3.61
C TYR A 68 19.69 -15.35 3.92
N ILE A 69 20.02 -16.01 5.03
CA ILE A 69 21.39 -16.41 5.32
C ILE A 69 21.54 -17.88 4.97
N VAL A 70 22.50 -18.19 4.10
CA VAL A 70 22.68 -19.52 3.50
C VAL A 70 24.09 -20.03 3.78
N ASP A 71 24.21 -21.32 4.07
CA ASP A 71 25.52 -21.97 4.21
C ASP A 71 26.16 -22.23 2.84
N ASN A 72 27.50 -22.18 2.76
CA ASN A 72 28.24 -22.31 1.51
C ASN A 72 27.96 -23.63 0.76
N LYS A 73 27.58 -24.67 1.50
CA LYS A 73 27.26 -26.00 0.95
C LYS A 73 25.93 -26.02 0.20
N ASN A 74 24.98 -25.16 0.58
CA ASN A 74 23.59 -25.22 0.09
C ASN A 74 23.27 -24.15 -0.97
N ILE A 75 24.23 -23.27 -1.30
CA ILE A 75 24.03 -22.13 -2.23
C ILE A 75 23.34 -22.53 -3.52
N ARG A 76 23.83 -23.60 -4.19
CA ARG A 76 23.27 -24.03 -5.48
C ARG A 76 21.82 -24.50 -5.36
N ASN A 77 21.49 -25.20 -4.28
CA ASN A 77 20.13 -25.66 -4.03
C ASN A 77 19.20 -24.50 -3.68
N PHE A 78 19.68 -23.56 -2.85
CA PHE A 78 18.98 -22.32 -2.55
C PHE A 78 18.68 -21.54 -3.82
N GLU A 79 19.68 -21.24 -4.66
CA GLU A 79 19.50 -20.46 -5.89
C GLU A 79 18.54 -21.17 -6.87
N ALA A 80 18.62 -22.49 -6.98
CA ALA A 80 17.69 -23.26 -7.82
C ALA A 80 16.24 -23.20 -7.30
N ASN A 81 16.02 -23.37 -6.00
CA ASN A 81 14.69 -23.31 -5.39
C ASN A 81 14.13 -21.88 -5.38
N TYR A 82 14.99 -20.90 -5.14
CA TYR A 82 14.67 -19.47 -5.18
C TYR A 82 14.21 -19.06 -6.59
N ASN A 83 14.93 -19.48 -7.63
CA ASN A 83 14.54 -19.22 -9.02
C ASN A 83 13.19 -19.85 -9.36
N LYS A 84 12.92 -21.09 -8.92
CA LYS A 84 11.60 -21.72 -9.09
C LYS A 84 10.50 -20.89 -8.43
N LEU A 85 10.70 -20.48 -7.17
CA LEU A 85 9.74 -19.63 -6.44
C LEU A 85 9.52 -18.31 -7.19
N ASN A 86 10.57 -17.67 -7.69
CA ASN A 86 10.48 -16.40 -8.42
C ASN A 86 9.73 -16.52 -9.75
N ILE A 87 9.90 -17.61 -10.50
CA ILE A 87 9.13 -17.85 -11.74
C ILE A 87 7.64 -17.88 -11.44
N HIS A 88 7.24 -18.53 -10.35
CA HIS A 88 5.83 -18.52 -9.94
C HIS A 88 5.40 -17.15 -9.45
N SER A 89 6.23 -16.44 -8.69
CA SER A 89 5.94 -15.10 -8.18
C SER A 89 5.70 -14.11 -9.32
N PHE A 90 6.53 -14.13 -10.37
CA PHE A 90 6.42 -13.29 -11.56
C PHE A 90 5.10 -13.50 -12.32
N LYS A 91 4.56 -14.73 -12.33
CA LYS A 91 3.30 -15.05 -13.01
C LYS A 91 2.06 -14.63 -12.22
N ASN A 92 2.20 -14.24 -10.96
CA ASN A 92 1.05 -13.90 -10.13
C ASN A 92 0.54 -12.50 -10.42
N LYS A 93 -0.79 -12.36 -10.37
CA LYS A 93 -1.46 -11.07 -10.54
C LYS A 93 -1.00 -10.12 -9.44
N GLY A 94 -0.66 -8.89 -9.80
CA GLY A 94 -0.22 -7.87 -8.85
C GLY A 94 1.27 -7.93 -8.47
N TYR A 95 2.04 -8.87 -9.04
CA TYR A 95 3.49 -8.78 -9.04
C TYR A 95 3.93 -7.52 -9.81
N GLU A 96 4.81 -6.71 -9.22
CA GLU A 96 5.41 -5.57 -9.93
C GLU A 96 6.88 -5.81 -10.18
N TYR A 97 7.64 -6.14 -9.13
CA TYR A 97 9.09 -6.16 -9.23
C TYR A 97 9.77 -7.00 -8.14
N THR A 98 10.94 -7.56 -8.44
CA THR A 98 11.84 -8.19 -7.46
C THR A 98 13.29 -7.79 -7.76
N LYS A 99 14.02 -7.34 -6.74
CA LYS A 99 15.49 -7.28 -6.71
C LYS A 99 16.01 -8.31 -5.74
N LEU A 100 17.10 -8.96 -6.12
CA LEU A 100 17.91 -9.75 -5.22
C LEU A 100 19.27 -9.08 -5.10
N PHE A 101 19.67 -8.75 -3.88
CA PHE A 101 21.02 -8.33 -3.56
C PHE A 101 21.73 -9.50 -2.92
N LYS A 102 22.98 -9.71 -3.32
CA LYS A 102 23.88 -10.70 -2.72
C LYS A 102 24.98 -9.94 -2.00
N ALA A 103 25.20 -10.23 -0.72
CA ALA A 103 26.32 -9.67 0.00
C ALA A 103 27.62 -10.09 -0.69
N ILE A 104 28.43 -9.11 -1.11
CA ILE A 104 29.75 -9.36 -1.68
C ILE A 104 30.68 -9.66 -0.50
N ASN A 105 31.33 -10.82 -0.57
CA ASN A 105 32.08 -11.40 0.54
C ASN A 105 33.26 -10.50 0.99
N TRP A 106 33.35 -10.23 2.29
CA TRP A 106 34.51 -9.63 2.95
C TRP A 106 35.11 -10.64 3.92
N ASP A 107 35.52 -11.82 3.43
CA ASP A 107 36.21 -12.94 4.10
C ASP A 107 35.65 -13.50 5.45
N ASN A 108 34.75 -12.80 6.13
CA ASN A 108 34.30 -13.03 7.51
C ASN A 108 32.78 -12.86 7.69
N SER A 109 32.01 -12.67 6.62
CA SER A 109 30.56 -12.47 6.70
C SER A 109 29.81 -13.73 6.27
N PRO A 110 28.72 -14.12 6.95
CA PRO A 110 27.84 -15.15 6.43
C PRO A 110 27.27 -14.72 5.08
N LEU A 111 27.07 -15.70 4.20
CA LEU A 111 26.55 -15.45 2.86
C LEU A 111 25.06 -15.09 2.95
N SER A 112 24.78 -13.79 2.78
CA SER A 112 23.45 -13.22 2.91
C SER A 112 22.90 -12.77 1.56
N TYR A 113 21.61 -13.03 1.36
CA TYR A 113 20.82 -12.52 0.26
C TYR A 113 19.69 -11.64 0.81
N LEU A 114 19.48 -10.49 0.17
CA LEU A 114 18.39 -9.58 0.49
C LEU A 114 17.47 -9.49 -0.73
N GLN A 115 16.28 -10.03 -0.63
CA GLN A 115 15.24 -9.86 -1.62
C GLN A 115 14.41 -8.63 -1.29
N LEU A 116 14.12 -7.82 -2.30
CA LEU A 116 13.14 -6.74 -2.22
C LEU A 116 12.08 -7.00 -3.29
N ARG A 117 10.85 -7.31 -2.86
CA ARG A 117 9.73 -7.63 -3.75
C ARG A 117 8.58 -6.64 -3.56
N LEU A 118 8.16 -6.03 -4.65
CA LEU A 118 7.06 -5.08 -4.68
C LEU A 118 5.79 -5.73 -5.22
N TRP A 119 4.69 -5.50 -4.52
CA TRP A 119 3.35 -5.90 -4.93
C TRP A 119 2.44 -4.69 -5.10
N ARG A 120 1.56 -4.76 -6.09
CA ARG A 120 0.61 -3.69 -6.42
C ARG A 120 -0.40 -3.44 -5.31
N ASN A 121 -0.89 -4.51 -4.69
CA ASN A 121 -1.92 -4.43 -3.65
C ASN A 121 -1.87 -5.64 -2.71
N LYS A 122 -2.49 -5.49 -1.53
CA LYS A 122 -2.42 -6.48 -0.45
C LYS A 122 -3.18 -7.74 -0.83
N ASP A 123 -4.34 -7.58 -1.46
CA ASP A 123 -5.20 -8.71 -1.85
C ASP A 123 -4.46 -9.69 -2.76
N SER A 124 -3.71 -9.19 -3.74
CA SER A 124 -2.88 -10.00 -4.64
C SER A 124 -1.74 -10.72 -3.91
N TYR A 125 -1.11 -10.08 -2.93
CA TYR A 125 -0.11 -10.74 -2.09
C TYR A 125 -0.73 -11.83 -1.19
N ASP A 126 -1.88 -11.54 -0.57
CA ASP A 126 -2.57 -12.48 0.30
C ASP A 126 -3.05 -13.71 -0.50
N GLU A 127 -3.53 -13.52 -1.72
CA GLU A 127 -3.83 -14.61 -2.66
C GLU A 127 -2.59 -15.44 -3.01
N TYR A 128 -1.46 -14.77 -3.27
CA TYR A 128 -0.18 -15.42 -3.56
C TYR A 128 0.30 -16.31 -2.41
N ILE A 129 0.32 -15.80 -1.17
CA ILE A 129 0.77 -16.56 0.01
C ILE A 129 -0.20 -17.69 0.38
N LYS A 130 -1.50 -17.53 0.14
CA LYS A 130 -2.48 -18.59 0.42
C LYS A 130 -2.36 -19.80 -0.51
N SER A 131 -1.69 -19.65 -1.65
CA SER A 131 -1.49 -20.75 -2.60
C SER A 131 -0.59 -21.84 -2.02
N LYS A 132 -1.11 -23.07 -1.92
CA LYS A 132 -0.37 -24.22 -1.38
C LYS A 132 0.95 -24.47 -2.12
N ASN A 133 0.93 -24.36 -3.45
CA ASN A 133 2.14 -24.54 -4.27
C ASN A 133 3.22 -23.51 -3.93
N ILE A 134 2.84 -22.26 -3.68
CA ILE A 134 3.77 -21.19 -3.29
C ILE A 134 4.33 -21.46 -1.91
N MET A 135 3.48 -21.85 -0.96
CA MET A 135 3.91 -22.19 0.39
C MET A 135 4.91 -23.36 0.41
N ASP A 136 4.69 -24.38 -0.42
CA ASP A 136 5.61 -25.51 -0.52
C ASP A 136 6.96 -25.10 -1.13
N LEU A 137 6.94 -24.28 -2.19
CA LEU A 137 8.16 -23.73 -2.79
C LEU A 137 8.92 -22.83 -1.81
N PHE A 138 8.20 -22.00 -1.06
CA PHE A 138 8.77 -21.13 -0.04
C PHE A 138 9.41 -21.93 1.08
N LYS A 139 8.74 -22.97 1.59
CA LYS A 139 9.34 -23.91 2.56
C LYS A 139 10.60 -24.57 2.03
N ASN A 140 10.65 -24.94 0.74
CA ASN A 140 11.85 -25.50 0.15
C ASN A 140 13.01 -24.51 0.14
N VAL A 141 12.76 -23.23 -0.12
CA VAL A 141 13.79 -22.18 0.00
C VAL A 141 14.25 -22.03 1.45
N GLN A 142 13.31 -21.95 2.40
CA GLN A 142 13.63 -21.81 3.83
C GLN A 142 14.47 -22.97 4.38
N ARG A 143 14.24 -24.20 3.92
CA ARG A 143 15.03 -25.38 4.34
C ARG A 143 16.51 -25.29 3.97
N GLU A 144 16.83 -24.59 2.89
CA GLU A 144 18.23 -24.42 2.46
C GLU A 144 18.93 -23.27 3.21
N CYS A 145 18.17 -22.47 3.97
CA CYS A 145 18.66 -21.33 4.73
C CYS A 145 18.98 -21.71 6.18
N VAL A 146 20.01 -21.07 6.74
CA VAL A 146 20.30 -21.08 8.17
C VAL A 146 19.37 -20.12 8.91
N PHE A 147 19.08 -18.98 8.28
CA PHE A 147 18.19 -17.96 8.82
C PHE A 147 17.35 -17.34 7.70
N HIS A 148 16.09 -17.03 8.02
CA HIS A 148 15.18 -16.29 7.16
C HIS A 148 14.37 -15.31 8.00
N SER A 149 14.30 -14.05 7.53
CA SER A 149 13.37 -13.03 8.04
C SER A 149 12.56 -12.46 6.88
N SER A 150 11.34 -12.01 7.18
CA SER A 150 10.47 -11.35 6.21
C SER A 150 9.79 -10.16 6.87
N ASP A 151 10.01 -8.99 6.30
CA ASP A 151 9.51 -7.72 6.82
C ASP A 151 8.73 -6.97 5.74
N LYS A 152 7.64 -6.32 6.16
CA LYS A 152 6.84 -5.46 5.28
C LYS A 152 7.22 -4.00 5.51
N TYR A 153 7.51 -3.30 4.41
CA TYR A 153 7.79 -1.87 4.38
C TYR A 153 6.77 -1.13 3.50
N GLU A 154 6.60 0.15 3.81
CA GLU A 154 5.81 1.10 3.03
C GLU A 154 6.73 2.23 2.58
N THR A 155 6.55 2.70 1.35
CA THR A 155 7.31 3.83 0.82
C THR A 155 6.76 5.12 1.41
N ILE A 156 7.51 5.74 2.31
CA ILE A 156 7.20 7.08 2.82
C ILE A 156 7.99 8.08 1.98
N VAL A 157 7.29 8.92 1.21
CA VAL A 157 7.91 10.03 0.49
C VAL A 157 7.91 11.23 1.41
N ASP A 158 9.11 11.65 1.82
CA ASP A 158 9.35 12.82 2.64
C ASP A 158 9.83 13.98 1.75
N ASP A 159 8.92 14.92 1.46
CA ASP A 159 9.20 16.11 0.67
C ASP A 159 9.84 17.24 1.51
N SER A 160 10.14 17.00 2.80
CA SER A 160 10.76 18.03 3.66
C SER A 160 12.22 18.32 3.31
N ILE A 161 12.89 17.42 2.59
CA ILE A 161 14.29 17.57 2.15
C ILE A 161 14.31 17.87 0.65
N VAL A 162 14.39 19.16 0.30
CA VAL A 162 14.59 19.58 -1.09
C VAL A 162 16.03 19.31 -1.49
N ARG A 163 16.24 18.34 -2.38
CA ARG A 163 17.55 18.11 -2.99
C ARG A 163 17.82 19.23 -4.00
N LEU A 164 18.49 20.29 -3.56
CA LEU A 164 19.06 21.30 -4.46
C LEU A 164 20.17 20.61 -5.27
N ILE A 165 19.87 20.24 -6.50
CA ILE A 165 20.89 19.81 -7.47
C ILE A 165 21.51 21.11 -8.02
N PRO A 166 22.82 21.36 -7.81
CA PRO A 166 23.51 22.52 -8.38
C PRO A 166 23.63 22.45 -9.89
#